data_AF-A0A8S9DSK9-F1
#
_entry.id   AF-A0A8S9DSK9-F1
#
_cell.length_a   1.000
_cell.length_b   1.000
_cell.length_c   1.000
_cell.angle_alpha   90.00
_cell.angle_beta   90.00
_cell.angle_gamma   90.00
#
_symmetry.space_group_name_H-M   'P 1'
#
loop_
_entity.id
_entity.type
_entity.pdbx_description
1 polymer ?
#
loop_
_entity_poly.entity_id
_entity_poly.type
_entity_poly.pdbx_seq_one_letter_code
_entity_poly.pdbx_strand_id
1 'polypeptide(L)'
;MDLQTVKIEKPQDINFILGQSHFIKTVEDIHEAMVNTVPGIKFGLAFAEASGACLIRFSGTDAAMIDLAKKNAASIGAGHSFILFLGEGYYPINVLNTLKNIPEICSIFCATANPVEVVVADNGTGRAILGVFDGKKPKGFETDEDIAWRKGLLRKIGYKAA
;
A
#
# COMPACT_ATOMS: atom_id res chain seq x y z
N MET A 1 -24.72 -9.44 5.53
CA MET A 1 -23.71 -8.64 4.80
C MET A 1 -23.43 -7.46 5.68
N ASP A 2 -22.24 -7.40 6.24
CA ASP A 2 -21.88 -6.45 7.29
C ASP A 2 -20.76 -5.54 6.79
N LEU A 3 -20.94 -4.23 6.99
CA LEU A 3 -19.92 -3.23 6.68
C LEU A 3 -19.12 -2.92 7.93
N GLN A 4 -17.79 -2.99 7.81
CA GLN A 4 -16.86 -2.67 8.88
C GLN A 4 -15.70 -1.85 8.34
N THR A 5 -15.01 -1.13 9.24
CA THR A 5 -13.73 -0.51 8.93
C THR A 5 -12.59 -1.29 9.58
N VAL A 6 -11.51 -1.51 8.83
CA VAL A 6 -10.29 -2.15 9.31
C VAL A 6 -9.18 -1.10 9.33
N LYS A 7 -8.70 -0.76 10.52
CA LYS A 7 -7.59 0.18 10.68
C LYS A 7 -6.28 -0.49 10.27
N ILE A 8 -5.49 0.20 9.44
CA ILE A 8 -4.14 -0.24 9.11
C ILE A 8 -3.20 0.09 10.26
N GLU A 9 -2.57 -0.94 10.82
CA GLU A 9 -1.59 -0.82 11.88
C GLU A 9 -0.19 -0.65 11.29
N LYS A 10 0.45 0.48 11.57
CA LYS A 10 1.82 0.79 11.16
C LYS A 10 2.42 1.92 12.01
N PRO A 11 3.76 2.03 12.09
CA PRO A 11 4.40 3.26 12.55
C PRO A 11 4.03 4.46 11.68
N GLN A 12 4.13 5.67 12.24
CA GLN A 12 3.65 6.89 11.59
C GLN A 12 4.37 7.17 10.25
N ASP A 13 5.69 6.94 10.20
CA ASP A 13 6.52 7.32 9.05
C ASP A 13 6.62 6.26 7.96
N ILE A 14 6.06 5.07 8.21
CA ILE A 14 6.08 3.96 7.26
C ILE A 14 5.02 4.17 6.19
N ASN A 15 5.41 4.07 4.92
CA ASN A 15 4.50 4.09 3.79
C ASN A 15 3.97 2.68 3.52
N PHE A 16 2.78 2.60 2.95
CA PHE A 16 2.26 1.35 2.42
C PHE A 16 1.46 1.57 1.14
N ILE A 17 1.29 0.49 0.38
CA ILE A 17 0.47 0.40 -0.83
C ILE A 17 -0.50 -0.77 -0.64
N LEU A 18 -1.78 -0.51 -0.87
CA LEU A 18 -2.84 -1.52 -0.83
C LEU A 18 -3.44 -1.63 -2.24
N GLY A 19 -3.56 -2.85 -2.76
CA GLY A 19 -4.11 -3.09 -4.08
C GLY A 19 -4.82 -4.43 -4.20
N GLN A 20 -5.37 -4.66 -5.39
CA GLN A 20 -5.99 -5.91 -5.81
C GLN A 20 -5.13 -6.55 -6.90
N SER A 21 -4.93 -7.85 -6.81
CA SER A 21 -4.17 -8.62 -7.79
C SER A 21 -4.88 -9.96 -8.09
N HIS A 22 -4.18 -10.93 -8.67
CA HIS A 22 -4.63 -12.31 -8.83
C HIS A 22 -3.42 -13.21 -9.07
N PHE A 23 -3.59 -14.53 -8.93
CA PHE A 23 -2.56 -15.54 -9.24
C PHE A 23 -1.31 -15.51 -8.32
N ILE A 24 -0.77 -16.69 -8.03
CA ILE A 24 0.25 -16.88 -6.98
C ILE A 24 1.59 -16.21 -7.31
N LYS A 25 1.89 -16.04 -8.62
CA LYS A 25 3.11 -15.40 -9.10
C LYS A 25 3.23 -13.93 -8.67
N THR A 26 2.13 -13.28 -8.29
CA THR A 26 2.08 -11.94 -7.68
C THR A 26 3.17 -11.72 -6.63
N VAL A 27 3.41 -12.71 -5.77
CA VAL A 27 4.34 -12.58 -4.64
C VAL A 27 5.78 -12.42 -5.12
N GLU A 28 6.21 -13.26 -6.06
CA GLU A 28 7.56 -13.19 -6.61
C GLU A 28 7.71 -11.99 -7.54
N ASP A 29 6.71 -11.71 -8.38
CA ASP A 29 6.79 -10.61 -9.36
C ASP A 29 6.80 -9.25 -8.71
N ILE A 30 6.01 -9.04 -7.64
CA ILE A 30 6.14 -7.82 -6.84
C ILE A 30 7.51 -7.79 -6.15
N HIS A 31 7.99 -8.89 -5.58
CA HIS A 31 9.31 -8.90 -4.93
C HIS A 31 10.43 -8.49 -5.89
N GLU A 32 10.49 -9.14 -7.05
CA GLU A 32 11.48 -8.87 -8.09
C GLU A 32 11.37 -7.44 -8.62
N ALA A 33 10.15 -6.97 -8.89
CA ALA A 33 9.91 -5.60 -9.31
C ALA A 33 10.46 -4.57 -8.30
N MET A 34 10.28 -4.83 -7.00
CA MET A 34 10.75 -3.95 -5.94
C MET A 34 12.28 -3.86 -5.90
N VAL A 35 12.96 -5.01 -5.83
CA VAL A 35 14.44 -5.04 -5.74
C VAL A 35 15.13 -4.54 -7.00
N ASN A 36 14.49 -4.66 -8.16
CA ASN A 36 15.00 -4.12 -9.43
C ASN A 36 14.72 -2.62 -9.61
N THR A 37 13.75 -2.04 -8.89
CA THR A 37 13.41 -0.61 -9.02
C THR A 37 14.27 0.28 -8.13
N VAL A 38 14.51 -0.12 -6.88
CA VAL A 38 15.29 0.67 -5.91
C VAL A 38 16.37 -0.21 -5.27
N PRO A 39 17.66 0.05 -5.55
CA PRO A 39 18.75 -0.70 -4.93
C PRO A 39 18.69 -0.63 -3.39
N GLY A 40 18.77 -1.78 -2.73
CA GLY A 40 18.78 -1.88 -1.27
C GLY A 40 17.41 -1.70 -0.59
N ILE A 41 16.32 -1.64 -1.36
CA ILE A 41 14.96 -1.41 -0.83
C ILE A 41 14.61 -2.33 0.33
N LYS A 42 14.01 -1.75 1.37
CA LYS A 42 13.45 -2.44 2.52
C LYS A 42 11.94 -2.45 2.41
N PHE A 43 11.34 -3.63 2.30
CA PHE A 43 9.89 -3.76 2.20
C PHE A 43 9.40 -5.11 2.72
N GLY A 44 8.10 -5.19 2.93
CA GLY A 44 7.38 -6.42 3.21
C GLY A 44 6.05 -6.45 2.48
N LEU A 45 5.76 -7.56 1.84
CA LEU A 45 4.58 -7.82 1.04
C LEU A 45 3.77 -8.95 1.65
N ALA A 46 2.45 -8.81 1.65
CA ALA A 46 1.52 -9.91 1.88
C ALA A 46 0.41 -9.89 0.81
N PHE A 47 0.05 -11.08 0.34
CA PHE A 47 -0.98 -11.33 -0.67
C PHE A 47 -1.96 -12.39 -0.13
N ALA A 48 -3.25 -12.10 -0.18
CA ALA A 48 -4.30 -13.01 0.27
C ALA A 48 -4.70 -13.96 -0.86
N GLU A 49 -4.24 -15.21 -0.83
CA GLU A 49 -4.71 -16.23 -1.77
C GLU A 49 -6.21 -16.48 -1.57
N ALA A 50 -7.01 -16.44 -2.65
CA ALA A 50 -8.47 -16.50 -2.57
C ALA A 50 -9.06 -17.87 -2.92
N SER A 51 -8.23 -18.89 -3.15
CA SER A 51 -8.67 -20.24 -3.49
C SER A 51 -7.66 -21.29 -3.01
N GLY A 52 -8.05 -22.57 -3.06
CA GLY A 52 -7.17 -23.66 -2.64
C GLY A 52 -6.87 -23.60 -1.14
N ALA A 53 -5.61 -23.37 -0.77
CA ALA A 53 -5.20 -23.30 0.62
C ALA A 53 -5.64 -22.00 1.32
N CYS A 54 -5.99 -20.95 0.56
CA CYS A 54 -6.44 -19.66 1.06
C CYS A 54 -5.50 -19.03 2.11
N LEU A 55 -4.18 -19.09 1.86
CA LEU A 55 -3.17 -18.60 2.80
C LEU A 55 -2.75 -17.16 2.50
N ILE A 56 -2.32 -16.45 3.55
CA ILE A 56 -1.54 -15.22 3.37
C ILE A 56 -0.13 -15.62 2.90
N ARG A 57 0.18 -15.27 1.66
CA ARG A 57 1.49 -15.44 1.05
C ARG A 57 2.29 -14.17 1.25
N PHE A 58 3.60 -14.26 1.46
CA PHE A 58 4.39 -13.08 1.80
C PHE A 58 5.81 -13.21 1.28
N SER A 59 6.45 -12.05 1.08
CA SER A 59 7.84 -11.93 0.69
C SER A 59 8.35 -10.54 1.06
N GLY A 60 9.66 -10.33 1.06
CA GLY A 60 10.24 -9.02 1.33
C GLY A 60 11.71 -9.08 1.70
N THR A 61 12.26 -7.91 2.02
CA THR A 61 13.68 -7.70 2.34
C THR A 61 13.90 -7.16 3.74
N ASP A 62 12.81 -6.95 4.48
CA ASP A 62 12.81 -6.49 5.87
C ASP A 62 11.78 -7.27 6.70
N ALA A 63 12.25 -7.91 7.78
CA ALA A 63 11.41 -8.78 8.60
C ALA A 63 10.27 -8.02 9.29
N ALA A 64 10.53 -6.81 9.79
CA ALA A 64 9.50 -6.02 10.46
C ALA A 64 8.41 -5.57 9.49
N MET A 65 8.78 -5.19 8.25
CA MET A 65 7.81 -4.85 7.22
C MET A 65 7.01 -6.07 6.77
N ILE A 66 7.63 -7.26 6.69
CA ILE A 66 6.93 -8.51 6.35
C ILE A 66 5.87 -8.83 7.41
N ASP A 67 6.20 -8.71 8.69
CA ASP A 67 5.25 -8.97 9.76
C ASP A 67 4.10 -7.96 9.80
N LEU A 68 4.38 -6.67 9.54
CA LEU A 68 3.34 -5.67 9.34
C LEU A 68 2.41 -6.05 8.17
N ALA A 69 2.98 -6.47 7.03
CA ALA A 69 2.20 -6.86 5.86
C ALA A 69 1.27 -8.04 6.18
N LYS A 70 1.80 -9.10 6.79
CA LYS A 70 1.04 -10.29 7.18
C LYS A 70 -0.10 -9.95 8.12
N LYS A 71 0.18 -9.17 9.17
CA LYS A 71 -0.84 -8.78 10.17
C LYS A 71 -1.99 -8.02 9.52
N ASN A 72 -1.67 -7.00 8.74
CA ASN A 72 -2.70 -6.16 8.11
C ASN A 72 -3.47 -6.92 7.02
N ALA A 73 -2.81 -7.76 6.21
CA ALA A 73 -3.49 -8.59 5.22
C ALA A 73 -4.49 -9.57 5.88
N ALA A 74 -4.10 -10.18 7.00
CA ALA A 74 -4.99 -11.04 7.78
C ALA A 74 -6.18 -10.26 8.38
N SER A 75 -5.95 -9.05 8.89
CA SER A 75 -7.02 -8.19 9.41
C SER A 75 -8.02 -7.75 8.34
N ILE A 76 -7.54 -7.41 7.13
CA ILE A 76 -8.40 -7.07 6.00
C ILE A 76 -9.17 -8.31 5.55
N GLY A 77 -8.47 -9.42 5.31
CA GLY A 77 -9.07 -10.72 4.97
C GLY A 77 -9.82 -10.76 3.64
N ALA A 78 -9.57 -9.81 2.74
CA ALA A 78 -10.19 -9.76 1.42
C ALA A 78 -9.34 -10.55 0.41
N GLY A 79 -9.95 -11.56 -0.22
CA GLY A 79 -9.28 -12.42 -1.19
C GLY A 79 -8.67 -11.63 -2.35
N HIS A 80 -7.47 -12.04 -2.76
CA HIS A 80 -6.67 -11.44 -3.83
C HIS A 80 -6.25 -9.98 -3.59
N SER A 81 -6.46 -9.43 -2.40
CA SER A 81 -5.83 -8.18 -2.01
C SER A 81 -4.34 -8.40 -1.68
N PHE A 82 -3.54 -7.36 -1.89
CA PHE A 82 -2.15 -7.33 -1.41
C PHE A 82 -1.88 -6.03 -0.67
N ILE A 83 -1.01 -6.11 0.34
CA ILE A 83 -0.50 -4.94 1.06
C ILE A 83 1.02 -5.00 1.11
N LEU A 84 1.65 -3.87 0.77
CA LEU A 84 3.08 -3.70 0.65
C LEU A 84 3.53 -2.55 1.55
N PHE A 85 4.33 -2.84 2.56
CA PHE A 85 4.93 -1.85 3.45
C PHE A 85 6.35 -1.50 3.00
N LEU A 86 6.68 -0.21 3.03
CA LEU A 86 7.98 0.33 2.65
C LEU A 86 8.70 0.81 3.90
N GLY A 87 9.93 0.35 4.10
CA GLY A 87 10.81 0.81 5.16
C GLY A 87 11.09 2.32 5.04
N GLU A 88 11.62 2.90 6.12
CA GLU A 88 11.96 4.32 6.15
C GLU A 88 12.88 4.72 4.99
N GLY A 89 12.62 5.88 4.38
CA GLY A 89 13.37 6.40 3.23
C GLY A 89 12.91 5.88 1.86
N TYR A 90 11.97 4.92 1.81
CA TYR A 90 11.38 4.44 0.57
C TYR A 90 9.94 4.95 0.40
N TYR A 91 9.63 5.52 -0.76
CA TYR A 91 8.36 6.19 -1.00
C TYR A 91 7.56 5.51 -2.12
N PRO A 92 6.22 5.53 -2.07
CA PRO A 92 5.41 4.93 -3.11
C PRO A 92 5.71 5.46 -4.51
N ILE A 93 6.03 6.75 -4.63
CA ILE A 93 6.39 7.38 -5.92
C ILE A 93 7.60 6.72 -6.61
N ASN A 94 8.45 6.00 -5.86
CA ASN A 94 9.58 5.28 -6.43
C ASN A 94 9.16 4.01 -7.18
N VAL A 95 8.05 3.38 -6.78
CA VAL A 95 7.69 2.01 -7.21
C VAL A 95 6.30 1.89 -7.83
N LEU A 96 5.44 2.90 -7.67
CA LEU A 96 4.02 2.80 -8.02
C LEU A 96 3.77 2.48 -9.50
N ASN A 97 4.59 3.02 -10.41
CA ASN A 97 4.47 2.74 -11.83
C ASN A 97 4.97 1.33 -12.17
N THR A 98 6.04 0.86 -11.53
CA THR A 98 6.51 -0.52 -11.68
C THR A 98 5.41 -1.50 -11.26
N LEU A 99 4.79 -1.28 -10.10
CA LEU A 99 3.68 -2.11 -9.61
C LEU A 99 2.49 -2.10 -10.57
N LYS A 100 2.05 -0.93 -11.04
CA LYS A 100 0.93 -0.84 -12.00
C LYS A 100 1.16 -1.58 -13.32
N ASN A 101 2.41 -1.84 -13.67
CA ASN A 101 2.78 -2.56 -14.89
C ASN A 101 2.96 -4.07 -14.67
N ILE A 102 2.83 -4.57 -13.44
CA ILE A 102 2.84 -6.01 -13.16
C ILE A 102 1.53 -6.61 -13.71
N PRO A 103 1.59 -7.65 -14.57
CA PRO A 103 0.40 -8.20 -15.23
C PRO A 103 -0.70 -8.68 -14.26
N GLU A 104 -0.32 -9.18 -13.09
CA GLU A 104 -1.23 -9.67 -12.07
C GLU A 104 -1.97 -8.55 -11.33
N ILE A 105 -1.51 -7.30 -11.38
CA ILE A 105 -2.11 -6.19 -10.61
C ILE A 105 -3.34 -5.65 -11.34
N CYS A 106 -4.50 -5.77 -10.69
CA CYS A 106 -5.78 -5.27 -11.20
C CYS A 106 -5.96 -3.78 -10.91
N SER A 107 -5.64 -3.35 -9.68
CA SER A 107 -5.82 -1.97 -9.23
C SER A 107 -5.05 -1.66 -7.95
N ILE A 108 -4.84 -0.37 -7.69
CA ILE A 108 -4.29 0.15 -6.44
C ILE A 108 -5.40 0.95 -5.75
N PHE A 109 -5.69 0.63 -4.48
CA PHE A 109 -6.66 1.35 -3.67
C PHE A 109 -6.05 2.61 -3.06
N CYS A 110 -4.84 2.52 -2.49
CA CYS A 110 -4.11 3.67 -1.96
C CYS A 110 -2.60 3.42 -1.85
N ALA A 111 -1.85 4.51 -1.66
CA ALA A 111 -0.41 4.54 -1.50
C ALA A 111 -0.03 5.74 -0.63
N THR A 112 0.26 5.52 0.67
CA THR A 112 0.29 6.63 1.65
C THR A 112 1.10 6.31 2.91
N ALA A 113 1.52 7.36 3.63
CA ALA A 113 2.01 7.29 5.01
C ALA A 113 0.94 7.73 6.04
N ASN A 114 -0.21 8.24 5.60
CA ASN A 114 -1.26 8.68 6.51
C ASN A 114 -1.87 7.49 7.28
N PRO A 115 -2.57 7.75 8.40
CA PRO A 115 -3.50 6.78 8.97
C PRO A 115 -4.59 6.40 7.95
N VAL A 116 -4.88 5.10 7.84
CA VAL A 116 -5.90 4.59 6.91
C VAL A 116 -6.85 3.62 7.60
N GLU A 117 -8.13 3.73 7.24
CA GLU A 117 -9.15 2.73 7.49
C GLU A 117 -9.66 2.16 6.17
N VAL A 118 -9.70 0.84 6.05
CA VAL A 118 -10.22 0.12 4.87
C VAL A 118 -11.69 -0.23 5.10
N VAL A 119 -12.56 0.15 4.17
CA VAL A 119 -13.98 -0.21 4.22
C VAL A 119 -14.15 -1.61 3.64
N VAL A 120 -14.60 -2.55 4.48
CA VAL A 120 -14.76 -3.95 4.13
C VAL A 120 -16.22 -4.37 4.23
N ALA A 121 -16.75 -4.99 3.18
CA ALA A 121 -18.02 -5.71 3.21
C ALA A 121 -17.75 -7.20 3.43
N ASP A 122 -18.36 -7.77 4.46
CA ASP A 122 -18.28 -9.19 4.80
C ASP A 122 -19.63 -9.87 4.53
N ASN A 123 -19.64 -10.96 3.75
CA ASN A 123 -20.85 -11.73 3.46
C ASN A 123 -20.89 -13.09 4.17
N GLY A 124 -19.95 -13.37 5.08
CA GLY A 124 -19.81 -14.61 5.83
C GLY A 124 -18.89 -15.65 5.17
N THR A 125 -18.73 -15.63 3.85
CA THR A 125 -17.80 -16.54 3.13
C THR A 125 -16.58 -15.82 2.56
N GLY A 126 -16.69 -14.53 2.29
CA GLY A 126 -15.63 -13.70 1.76
C GLY A 126 -15.79 -12.23 2.13
N ARG A 127 -14.74 -11.47 1.83
CA ARG A 127 -14.67 -10.04 2.12
C ARG A 127 -14.28 -9.26 0.87
N ALA A 128 -14.91 -8.10 0.69
CA ALA A 128 -14.62 -7.17 -0.40
C ALA A 128 -14.14 -5.83 0.16
N ILE A 129 -13.09 -5.27 -0.45
CA ILE A 129 -12.66 -3.90 -0.18
C ILE A 129 -13.54 -2.96 -1.03
N LEU A 130 -14.30 -2.09 -0.37
CA LEU A 130 -15.15 -1.10 -1.03
C LEU A 130 -14.44 0.24 -1.26
N GLY A 131 -13.41 0.52 -0.47
CA GLY A 131 -12.65 1.76 -0.53
C GLY A 131 -11.79 1.97 0.71
N VAL A 132 -11.17 3.15 0.79
CA VAL A 132 -10.32 3.56 1.92
C VAL A 132 -10.66 4.97 2.40
N PHE A 133 -10.46 5.21 3.68
CA PHE A 133 -10.34 6.54 4.25
C PHE A 133 -8.86 6.85 4.44
N ASP A 134 -8.26 7.61 3.52
CA ASP A 134 -6.85 8.02 3.56
C ASP A 134 -6.71 9.40 4.22
N GLY A 135 -6.22 9.42 5.46
CA GLY A 135 -5.94 10.66 6.18
C GLY A 135 -7.21 11.42 6.60
N LYS A 136 -7.27 12.72 6.30
CA LYS A 136 -8.29 13.65 6.79
C LYS A 136 -8.99 14.37 5.65
N LYS A 137 -10.22 14.82 5.89
CA LYS A 137 -10.98 15.67 4.96
C LYS A 137 -10.28 17.04 4.77
N PRO A 138 -10.36 17.63 3.56
CA PRO A 138 -9.84 18.99 3.32
C PRO A 138 -10.59 20.01 4.18
N LYS A 139 -9.87 21.08 4.58
CA LYS A 139 -10.40 22.14 5.47
C LYS A 139 -10.61 23.49 4.78
N GLY A 140 -10.25 23.61 3.51
CA GLY A 140 -10.32 24.85 2.74
C GLY A 140 -9.52 24.76 1.45
N PHE A 141 -9.35 25.91 0.79
CA PHE A 141 -8.53 26.08 -0.41
C PHE A 141 -7.17 26.66 -0.05
N GLU A 142 -6.15 26.40 -0.86
CA GLU A 142 -4.83 27.00 -0.71
C GLU A 142 -4.85 28.50 -1.02
N THR A 143 -4.08 29.28 -0.27
CA THR A 143 -3.78 30.69 -0.54
C THR A 143 -2.53 30.83 -1.42
N ASP A 144 -2.22 32.04 -1.88
CA ASP A 144 -0.98 32.31 -2.61
C ASP A 144 0.28 31.99 -1.78
N GLU A 145 0.21 32.19 -0.46
CA GLU A 145 1.28 31.84 0.49
C GLU A 145 1.47 30.31 0.56
N ASP A 146 0.38 29.55 0.62
CA ASP A 146 0.40 28.08 0.61
C ASP A 146 0.97 27.53 -0.72
N ILE A 147 0.61 28.15 -1.86
CA ILE A 147 1.15 27.82 -3.18
C ILE A 147 2.66 28.05 -3.21
N ALA A 148 3.11 29.21 -2.73
CA ALA A 148 4.52 29.56 -2.66
C ALA A 148 5.28 28.55 -1.78
N TRP A 149 4.71 28.20 -0.62
CA TRP A 149 5.27 27.20 0.29
C TRP A 149 5.42 25.83 -0.37
N ARG A 150 4.36 25.23 -0.95
CA ARG A 150 4.44 23.88 -1.53
C ARG A 150 5.38 23.81 -2.73
N LYS A 151 5.43 24.88 -3.54
CA LYS A 151 6.37 25.00 -4.67
C LYS A 151 7.81 25.13 -4.19
N GLY A 152 8.04 25.87 -3.10
CA GLY A 152 9.34 26.02 -2.46
C GLY A 152 9.81 24.71 -1.83
N LEU A 153 8.92 24.00 -1.13
CA LEU A 153 9.21 22.70 -0.52
C LEU A 153 9.76 21.70 -1.54
N LEU A 154 9.07 21.51 -2.67
CA LEU A 154 9.48 20.54 -3.70
C LEU A 154 10.87 20.82 -4.28
N ARG A 155 11.26 22.10 -4.40
CA ARG A 155 12.62 22.49 -4.79
C ARG A 155 13.63 22.21 -3.69
N LYS A 156 13.27 22.55 -2.44
CA LYS A 156 14.13 22.32 -1.26
C LYS A 156 14.48 20.84 -1.06
N ILE A 157 13.53 19.94 -1.33
CA ILE A 157 13.74 18.49 -1.22
C ILE A 157 14.19 17.84 -2.55
N GLY A 158 14.48 18.64 -3.58
CA GLY A 158 15.14 18.18 -4.80
C GLY A 158 14.25 17.52 -5.86
N TYR A 159 12.92 17.49 -5.70
CA TYR A 159 12.01 16.91 -6.70
C TYR A 159 11.71 17.85 -7.88
N LYS A 160 12.06 19.14 -7.78
CA LYS A 160 11.91 20.13 -8.86
C LYS A 160 13.17 21.00 -8.96
N ALA A 161 13.55 21.31 -10.20
CA ALA A 161 14.63 22.27 -10.47
C ALA A 161 14.25 23.67 -9.97
N ALA A 162 15.27 24.48 -9.69
CA ALA A 162 15.13 25.86 -9.24
C ALA A 162 14.27 26.68 -10.23
#